data_AF-A0A936MKY4-F1
#
_entry.id   AF-A0A936MKY4-F1
#
_cell.length_a   1.000
_cell.length_b   1.000
_cell.length_c   1.000
_cell.angle_alpha   90.00
_cell.angle_beta   90.00
_cell.angle_gamma   90.00
#
_symmetry.space_group_name_H-M   'P 1'
#
loop_
_entity.id
_entity.type
_entity.pdbx_description
1 polymer ?
#
loop_
_entity_poly.entity_id
_entity_poly.type
_entity_poly.pdbx_seq_one_letter_code
_entity_poly.pdbx_strand_id
1 'polypeptide(L)'
;MTENTNMPSRLGLRWTTIASKLGLRLIAPASISLPSGIQIEADALLLDFGGQRGMLLVTNDELVWPHRTAIAEVGYGFSVLDDPELGDHPT
;
A
#
# COMPACT_ATOMS: atom_id res chain seq x y z
N MET A 1 17.81 -20.67 8.96
CA MET A 1 16.46 -20.09 9.03
C MET A 1 16.55 -18.72 8.40
N THR A 2 16.14 -18.60 7.14
CA THR A 2 16.23 -17.35 6.38
C THR A 2 15.09 -16.44 6.84
N GLU A 3 15.43 -15.48 7.69
CA GLU A 3 14.59 -14.33 7.98
C GLU A 3 14.56 -13.48 6.71
N ASN A 4 13.58 -13.73 5.82
CA ASN A 4 13.28 -12.80 4.74
C ASN A 4 12.58 -11.62 5.38
N THR A 5 13.35 -10.71 5.97
CA THR A 5 12.84 -9.46 6.53
C THR A 5 12.25 -8.67 5.36
N ASN A 6 10.92 -8.71 5.24
CA ASN A 6 10.18 -7.95 4.24
C ASN A 6 10.35 -6.47 4.62
N MET A 7 11.43 -5.83 4.17
CA MET A 7 11.70 -4.44 4.47
C MET A 7 10.67 -3.57 3.75
N PRO A 8 10.09 -2.56 4.42
CA PRO A 8 9.18 -1.64 3.75
C PRO A 8 9.90 -0.91 2.62
N SER A 9 9.19 -0.64 1.53
CA SER A 9 9.70 0.20 0.45
C SER A 9 9.96 1.64 0.92
N ARG A 10 10.56 2.47 0.07
CA ARG A 10 10.71 3.92 0.33
C ARG A 10 9.37 4.58 0.67
N LEU A 11 8.31 4.23 -0.06
CA LEU A 11 6.96 4.73 0.19
C LEU A 11 6.45 4.26 1.55
N GLY A 12 6.62 2.98 1.88
CA GLY A 12 6.24 2.42 3.18
C GLY A 12 6.97 3.06 4.37
N LEU A 13 8.27 3.31 4.25
CA LEU A 13 9.08 3.98 5.27
C LEU A 13 8.63 5.44 5.50
N ARG A 14 8.34 6.18 4.43
CA ARG A 14 7.84 7.56 4.53
C ARG A 14 6.48 7.61 5.20
N TRP A 15 5.56 6.74 4.78
CA TRP A 15 4.24 6.67 5.38
C TRP A 15 4.27 6.19 6.83
N THR A 16 5.23 5.34 7.21
CA THR A 16 5.46 4.99 8.62
C THR A 16 5.83 6.23 9.46
N THR A 17 6.72 7.07 8.93
CA THR A 17 7.11 8.33 9.58
C THR A 17 5.93 9.30 9.69
N ILE A 18 5.14 9.44 8.62
CA ILE A 18 3.95 10.32 8.59
C ILE A 18 2.88 9.80 9.57
N ALA A 19 2.58 8.51 9.53
CA ALA A 19 1.59 7.87 10.40
C ALA A 19 1.95 8.06 11.87
N SER A 20 3.22 7.86 12.25
CA SER A 20 3.67 8.10 13.62
C SER A 20 3.50 9.56 14.07
N LYS A 21 3.71 10.54 13.18
CA LYS A 21 3.55 11.97 13.50
C LYS A 21 2.09 12.38 13.63
N LEU A 22 1.21 11.77 12.84
CA LEU A 22 -0.20 12.12 12.75
C LEU A 22 -1.11 11.21 13.58
N GLY A 23 -0.56 10.20 14.25
CA GLY A 23 -1.33 9.22 15.03
C GLY A 23 -2.18 8.27 14.18
N LEU A 24 -1.76 8.01 12.94
CA LEU A 24 -2.49 7.11 12.02
C LEU A 24 -2.09 5.67 12.27
N ARG A 25 -3.04 4.75 12.07
CA ARG A 25 -2.77 3.31 12.12
C ARG A 25 -2.32 2.81 10.75
N LEU A 26 -1.14 2.24 10.69
CA LEU A 26 -0.50 1.80 9.45
C LEU A 26 0.24 0.46 9.63
N ILE A 27 0.25 -0.33 8.56
CA ILE A 27 1.07 -1.55 8.42
C ILE A 27 1.99 -1.36 7.20
N ALA A 28 3.30 -1.58 7.35
CA ALA A 28 4.25 -1.53 6.24
C ALA A 28 5.43 -2.50 6.46
N PRO A 29 5.81 -3.33 5.45
CA PRO A 29 5.03 -3.59 4.24
C PRO A 29 3.71 -4.29 4.58
N ALA A 30 2.73 -4.24 3.67
CA ALA A 30 1.44 -4.88 3.86
C ALA A 30 1.18 -5.90 2.76
N SER A 31 0.57 -7.02 3.12
CA SER A 31 0.17 -8.05 2.17
C SER A 31 -1.27 -8.45 2.42
N ILE A 32 -2.05 -8.54 1.34
CA ILE A 32 -3.44 -9.02 1.41
C ILE A 32 -3.65 -10.20 0.48
N SER A 33 -4.53 -11.12 0.89
CA SER A 33 -4.96 -12.24 0.06
C SER A 33 -6.35 -11.98 -0.50
N LEU A 34 -6.50 -12.09 -1.81
CA LEU A 34 -7.79 -12.04 -2.49
C LEU A 34 -8.45 -13.42 -2.50
N PRO A 35 -9.78 -13.53 -2.71
CA PRO A 35 -10.48 -14.81 -2.71
C PRO A 35 -10.03 -15.77 -3.81
N SER A 36 -9.43 -15.24 -4.88
CA SER A 36 -8.82 -16.02 -5.96
C SER A 36 -7.50 -16.70 -5.56
N GLY A 37 -6.98 -16.45 -4.36
CA GLY A 37 -5.66 -16.90 -3.91
C GLY A 37 -4.51 -15.97 -4.36
N ILE A 38 -4.81 -14.89 -5.08
CA ILE A 38 -3.82 -13.88 -5.48
C ILE A 38 -3.41 -13.07 -4.24
N GLN A 39 -2.11 -12.88 -4.07
CA GLN A 39 -1.54 -12.06 -3.01
C GLN A 39 -1.11 -10.71 -3.59
N ILE A 40 -1.59 -9.63 -2.98
CA ILE A 40 -1.21 -8.26 -3.32
C ILE A 40 -0.23 -7.76 -2.27
N GLU A 41 1.00 -7.51 -2.70
CA GLU A 41 2.03 -6.85 -1.89
C GLU A 41 1.89 -5.34 -2.08
N ALA A 42 1.59 -4.64 -0.99
CA ALA A 42 1.47 -3.20 -0.95
C ALA A 42 2.60 -2.58 -0.13
N ASP A 43 3.00 -1.38 -0.53
CA ASP A 43 4.03 -0.61 0.15
C ASP A 43 3.62 -0.26 1.59
N ALA A 44 2.33 0.04 1.78
CA ALA A 44 1.71 0.22 3.09
C ALA A 44 0.20 -0.02 3.04
N LEU A 45 -0.41 -0.24 4.21
CA LEU A 45 -1.85 -0.26 4.43
C LEU A 45 -2.21 0.75 5.52
N LEU A 46 -3.03 1.74 5.15
CA LEU A 46 -3.64 2.69 6.08
C LEU A 46 -4.98 2.12 6.55
N LEU A 47 -5.10 1.78 7.84
CA LEU A 47 -6.26 1.04 8.37
C LEU A 47 -7.54 1.88 8.50
N ASP A 48 -7.41 3.21 8.50
CA ASP A 48 -8.52 4.15 8.76
C ASP A 48 -8.98 4.93 7.50
N PHE A 49 -8.50 4.54 6.32
CA PHE A 49 -8.73 5.26 5.07
C PHE A 49 -9.26 4.33 3.97
N GLY A 50 -9.97 4.88 2.98
CA GLY A 50 -10.42 4.12 1.82
C GLY A 50 -11.59 3.19 2.13
N GLY A 51 -11.37 1.88 1.99
CA GLY A 51 -12.39 0.86 2.24
C GLY A 51 -12.56 0.53 3.72
N GLN A 52 -13.53 -0.31 4.06
CA GLN A 52 -13.80 -0.74 5.44
C GLN A 52 -12.58 -1.35 6.14
N ARG A 53 -11.69 -2.01 5.39
CA ARG A 53 -10.48 -2.66 5.91
C ARG A 53 -9.22 -1.83 5.71
N GLY A 54 -9.33 -0.65 5.09
CA GLY A 54 -8.24 0.28 4.87
C GLY A 54 -7.95 0.56 3.40
N MET A 55 -6.86 1.29 3.19
CA MET A 55 -6.36 1.73 1.90
C MET A 55 -4.95 1.20 1.68
N LEU A 56 -4.78 0.43 0.60
CA LEU A 56 -3.48 0.00 0.13
C LEU A 56 -2.79 1.17 -0.57
N LEU A 57 -1.54 1.40 -0.21
CA LEU A 57 -0.66 2.31 -0.92
C LEU A 57 0.29 1.46 -1.76
N VAL A 58 0.32 1.72 -3.06
CA VAL A 58 1.18 1.01 -3.99
C VAL A 58 1.89 2.00 -4.90
N THR A 59 3.08 1.62 -5.36
CA THR A 59 3.83 2.37 -6.38
C THR A 59 3.56 1.81 -7.78
N ASN A 60 3.35 0.50 -7.91
CA ASN A 60 3.05 -0.16 -9.18
C ASN A 60 1.53 -0.38 -9.32
N ASP A 61 0.89 0.31 -10.27
CA ASP A 61 -0.55 0.20 -10.53
C ASP A 61 -0.95 -1.16 -11.12
N GLU A 62 -0.05 -1.83 -11.84
CA GLU A 62 -0.27 -3.17 -12.41
C GLU A 62 -0.62 -4.22 -11.35
N LEU A 63 -0.22 -3.99 -10.08
CA LEU A 63 -0.56 -4.87 -8.96
C LEU A 63 -2.04 -4.79 -8.56
N VAL A 64 -2.69 -3.65 -8.80
CA VAL A 64 -4.03 -3.35 -8.25
C VAL A 64 -5.10 -3.17 -9.30
N TRP A 65 -4.77 -2.59 -10.46
CA TRP A 65 -5.73 -2.29 -11.53
C TRP A 65 -6.46 -3.52 -12.10
N PRO A 66 -5.76 -4.64 -12.39
CA PRO A 66 -6.40 -5.86 -12.84
C PRO A 66 -7.36 -6.46 -11.80
N HIS A 67 -7.12 -6.18 -10.51
CA HIS A 67 -7.83 -6.78 -9.38
C HIS A 67 -8.74 -5.81 -8.63
N ARG A 68 -8.94 -4.59 -9.15
CA ARG A 68 -9.62 -3.49 -8.45
C ARG A 68 -11.00 -3.86 -7.88
N THR A 69 -11.80 -4.64 -8.62
CA THR A 69 -13.12 -5.09 -8.17
C THR A 69 -12.98 -6.06 -7.00
N ALA A 70 -12.11 -7.06 -7.11
CA ALA A 70 -11.88 -8.03 -6.04
C ALA A 70 -11.30 -7.37 -4.77
N ILE A 71 -10.40 -6.38 -4.93
CA ILE A 71 -9.84 -5.58 -3.83
C ILE A 71 -10.96 -4.82 -3.10
N ALA A 72 -11.85 -4.17 -3.85
CA ALA A 72 -13.00 -3.45 -3.29
C ALA A 72 -13.99 -4.40 -2.59
N GLU A 73 -14.29 -5.55 -3.19
CA GLU A 73 -15.20 -6.57 -2.64
C GLU A 73 -14.71 -7.14 -1.31
N VAL A 74 -13.39 -7.31 -1.13
CA VAL A 74 -12.84 -7.73 0.17
C VAL A 74 -12.70 -6.57 1.16
N GLY A 75 -13.13 -5.35 0.80
CA GLY A 75 -13.25 -4.20 1.68
C GLY A 75 -12.05 -3.26 1.70
N TYR A 76 -11.10 -3.36 0.76
CA TYR A 76 -9.97 -2.43 0.66
C TYR A 76 -10.20 -1.38 -0.43
N GLY A 77 -9.72 -0.16 -0.19
CA GLY A 77 -9.43 0.80 -1.25
C GLY A 77 -7.95 0.75 -1.61
N PHE A 78 -7.54 1.49 -2.64
CA PHE A 78 -6.11 1.69 -2.91
C PHE A 78 -5.83 3.04 -3.56
N SER A 79 -4.58 3.49 -3.44
CA SER A 79 -4.05 4.64 -4.15
C SER A 79 -2.68 4.31 -4.69
N VAL A 80 -2.47 4.68 -5.95
CA VAL A 80 -1.18 4.58 -6.61
C VAL A 80 -0.45 5.90 -6.38
N LEU A 81 0.72 5.84 -5.74
CA LEU A 81 1.52 7.02 -5.41
C LEU A 81 2.93 6.84 -5.96
N ASP A 82 3.39 7.81 -6.73
CA ASP A 82 4.80 7.93 -7.08
C ASP A 82 5.59 8.63 -5.98
N ASP A 83 6.91 8.39 -5.91
CA ASP A 83 7.78 9.20 -5.06
C ASP A 83 7.84 10.63 -5.63
N PRO A 84 7.44 11.67 -4.88
CA PRO A 84 7.45 13.05 -5.37
C PRO A 84 8.84 13.57 -5.74
N GLU A 85 9.94 12.90 -5.36
CA GLU A 85 11.30 13.25 -5.78
C GLU A 85 11.61 12.92 -7.26
N LEU A 86 10.78 12.11 -7.92
CA LEU A 86 10.89 11.82 -9.36
C LEU A 86 10.07 12.78 -10.23
N GLY A 87 9.42 13.78 -9.62
CA GLY A 87 8.75 14.87 -10.32
C GLY A 87 9.75 15.87 -10.90
N ASP A 88 10.52 15.46 -11.91
CA ASP A 88 11.11 16.39 -12.88
C ASP A 88 9.94 16.97 -13.70
N HIS A 89 9.29 17.99 -13.16
CA HIS A 89 8.49 18.91 -13.97
C HIS A 89 9.46 19.91 -14.60
N PRO A 90 9.82 19.80 -15.90
CA PRO A 90 10.31 20.96 -16.60
C PRO A 90 9.15 21.97 -16.64
N THR A 91 9.29 23.05 -15.88
CA THR A 91 8.47 24.27 -16.03
C THR A 91 8.63 24.89 -17.40
#